data_AF-A0A1B9DA85-F1
#
_entry.id   AF-A0A1B9DA85-F1
#
_cell.length_a   1.000
_cell.length_b   1.000
_cell.length_c   1.000
_cell.angle_alpha   90.00
_cell.angle_beta   90.00
_cell.angle_gamma   90.00
#
_symmetry.space_group_name_H-M   'P 1'
#
loop_
_entity.id
_entity.type
_entity.pdbx_description
1 polymer ?
#
loop_
_entity_poly.entity_id
_entity_poly.type
_entity_poly.pdbx_seq_one_letter_code
_entity_poly.pdbx_strand_id
1 'polypeptide(L)' 'MAEYYEPSGLPTASVYEDEQGPLLRVSPFGHQGPVLGMTFDRWRQFSTAVNAAVDAHFATRYSAAPQ' A
#
# COMPACT_ATOMS: atom_id res chain seq x y z
N MET A 1 -16.72 -20.55 10.16
CA MET A 1 -15.49 -20.15 10.87
C MET A 1 -14.75 -19.18 9.96
N ALA A 2 -14.35 -18.01 10.45
CA ALA A 2 -13.45 -17.15 9.70
C ALA A 2 -12.06 -17.78 9.79
N GLU A 3 -11.59 -18.40 8.71
CA GLU A 3 -10.20 -18.83 8.62
C GLU A 3 -9.33 -17.56 8.67
N TYR A 4 -8.47 -17.45 9.67
CA TYR A 4 -7.46 -16.40 9.67
C TYR A 4 -6.29 -16.91 8.83
N TYR A 5 -6.26 -16.49 7.57
CA TYR A 5 -5.10 -16.75 6.71
C TYR A 5 -3.99 -15.82 7.16
N GLU A 6 -2.83 -16.38 7.50
CA GLU A 6 -1.60 -15.60 7.66
C GLU A 6 -1.06 -15.30 6.25
N PRO A 7 -1.26 -14.09 5.73
CA PRO A 7 -0.70 -13.72 4.42
C PRO A 7 0.83 -13.88 4.45
N SER A 8 1.35 -14.66 3.52
CA SER A 8 2.79 -14.81 3.29
C SER A 8 3.34 -13.51 2.68
N GLY A 9 3.71 -12.55 3.53
CA GLY A 9 4.35 -11.30 3.14
C GLY A 9 3.78 -10.06 3.83
N LEU A 10 4.56 -8.99 3.87
CA LEU A 10 4.12 -7.67 4.35
C LEU A 10 3.11 -7.06 3.36
N PRO A 11 2.19 -6.19 3.83
CA PRO A 11 1.41 -5.35 2.94
C PRO A 11 2.33 -4.50 2.06
N THR A 12 1.95 -4.32 0.80
CA THR A 12 2.70 -3.47 -0.13
C THR A 12 1.82 -2.35 -0.65
N ALA A 13 2.42 -1.19 -0.87
CA ALA A 13 1.79 -0.06 -1.55
C ALA A 13 2.85 0.66 -2.40
N SER A 14 2.45 1.11 -3.59
CA SER A 14 3.32 1.86 -4.50
C SER A 14 2.49 2.85 -5.31
N VAL A 15 2.97 4.08 -5.45
CA VAL A 15 2.40 5.09 -6.34
C VAL A 15 3.09 5.01 -7.69
N TYR A 16 2.32 5.02 -8.77
CA TYR A 16 2.80 5.13 -10.14
C TYR A 16 2.00 6.19 -10.88
N GLU A 17 2.59 6.80 -11.91
CA GLU A 17 1.94 7.83 -12.72
C GLU A 17 1.39 7.19 -14.00
N ASP A 18 0.16 7.53 -14.36
CA ASP A 18 -0.43 7.22 -15.67
C ASP A 18 -0.92 8.51 -16.37
N GLU A 19 -1.59 8.38 -17.51
CA GLU A 19 -2.10 9.53 -18.29
C GLU A 19 -3.15 10.36 -17.54
N GLN A 20 -3.76 9.82 -16.48
CA GLN A 20 -4.82 10.44 -15.68
C GLN A 20 -4.28 10.97 -14.33
N GLY A 21 -3.06 10.58 -13.94
CA GLY A 21 -2.33 11.10 -12.79
C GLY A 21 -1.78 9.99 -11.88
N PRO A 22 -1.49 10.31 -10.61
CA PRO A 22 -0.90 9.34 -9.69
C PRO A 22 -1.94 8.31 -9.24
N LEU A 23 -1.64 7.04 -9.50
CA LEU A 23 -2.43 5.89 -9.07
C LEU A 23 -1.73 5.12 -7.95
N LEU A 24 -2.52 4.68 -6.98
CA LEU A 24 -2.04 3.87 -5.86
C LEU A 24 -2.32 2.39 -6.11
N ARG A 25 -1.26 1.59 -6.26
CA ARG A 25 -1.36 0.13 -6.27
C ARG A 25 -1.12 -0.41 -4.87
N VAL A 26 -2.05 -1.22 -4.37
CA VAL A 26 -1.98 -1.80 -3.03
C VAL A 26 -2.12 -3.32 -3.06
N SER A 27 -1.43 -3.99 -2.13
CA SER A 27 -1.77 -5.35 -1.73
C SER A 27 -1.77 -5.48 -0.21
N PRO A 28 -2.96 -5.52 0.43
CA PRO A 28 -3.07 -5.68 1.88
C PRO A 28 -2.60 -7.07 2.36
N PHE A 29 -2.63 -8.08 1.49
CA PHE A 29 -2.32 -9.48 1.82
C PHE A 29 -1.12 -10.06 1.05
N GLY A 30 -0.43 -9.27 0.23
CA GLY A 30 0.68 -9.78 -0.60
C GLY A 30 0.21 -10.44 -1.92
N HIS A 31 0.97 -11.43 -2.42
CA HIS A 31 0.73 -12.03 -3.74
C HIS A 31 -0.31 -13.17 -3.77
N GLN A 32 -0.84 -13.62 -2.62
CA GLN A 32 -1.82 -14.71 -2.55
C GLN A 32 -2.83 -14.51 -1.42
N GLY A 33 -4.12 -14.78 -1.69
CA GLY A 33 -5.09 -15.17 -0.65
C GLY A 33 -6.53 -14.65 -0.83
N PRO A 34 -7.56 -15.49 -0.56
CA PRO A 34 -8.98 -15.12 -0.61
C PRO A 34 -9.36 -14.16 0.53
N VAL A 35 -10.49 -13.47 0.35
CA VAL A 35 -10.99 -12.41 1.23
C VAL A 35 -11.24 -12.95 2.64
N LEU A 36 -10.33 -12.64 3.55
CA LEU A 36 -10.47 -12.94 4.98
C LEU A 36 -10.32 -11.64 5.74
N GLY A 37 -11.15 -11.48 6.78
CA GLY A 37 -11.20 -10.27 7.59
C GLY A 37 -9.80 -9.84 8.02
N MET A 38 -9.47 -8.58 7.76
CA MET A 38 -8.17 -8.01 8.11
C MET A 38 -8.10 -7.80 9.62
N THR A 39 -7.07 -8.31 10.28
CA THR A 39 -6.82 -8.02 11.70
C THR A 39 -6.46 -6.54 11.88
N PHE A 40 -6.67 -5.98 13.08
CA PHE A 40 -6.31 -4.59 13.36
C PHE A 40 -4.80 -4.33 13.17
N ASP A 41 -3.95 -5.27 13.55
CA ASP A 41 -2.50 -5.17 13.30
C ASP A 41 -2.18 -5.14 11.81
N ARG A 42 -2.87 -5.97 11.01
CA ARG A 42 -2.69 -5.98 9.56
C ARG A 42 -3.19 -4.68 8.92
N TRP A 43 -4.30 -4.14 9.40
CA TRP A 43 -4.81 -2.83 8.99
C TRP A 43 -3.79 -1.72 9.29
N ARG A 44 -3.17 -1.76 10.47
CA ARG A 44 -2.13 -0.79 10.86
C ARG A 44 -0.91 -0.90 9.93
N GLN A 45 -0.41 -2.10 9.68
CA GLN A 45 0.71 -2.32 8.75
C GLN A 45 0.38 -1.82 7.35
N PHE A 46 -0.82 -2.09 6.87
CA PHE A 46 -1.29 -1.66 5.56
C PHE A 46 -1.37 -0.13 5.46
N SER A 47 -1.94 0.52 6.47
CA SER A 47 -2.03 1.99 6.55
C SER A 47 -0.64 2.63 6.54
N THR A 48 0.31 2.06 7.27
CA THR A 48 1.71 2.51 7.26
C THR A 48 2.35 2.37 5.88
N ALA A 49 2.14 1.25 5.19
CA ALA A 49 2.68 1.05 3.84
C ALA A 49 2.13 2.07 2.84
N VAL A 50 0.82 2.33 2.89
CA VAL A 50 0.16 3.32 2.02
C VAL A 50 0.71 4.73 2.27
N ASN A 51 0.76 5.17 3.53
CA ASN A 51 1.26 6.49 3.87
C ASN A 51 2.72 6.67 3.43
N ALA A 52 3.57 5.67 3.66
CA ALA A 52 4.97 5.72 3.23
C ALA A 52 5.11 5.85 1.70
N ALA A 53 4.28 5.16 0.92
CA ALA A 53 4.30 5.24 -0.54
C ALA A 53 3.86 6.63 -1.05
N VAL A 54 2.83 7.20 -0.42
CA VAL A 54 2.33 8.55 -0.74
C VAL A 54 3.36 9.62 -0.36
N ASP A 55 3.92 9.54 0.85
CA ASP A 55 4.93 10.47 1.34
C ASP A 55 6.17 10.45 0.44
N ALA A 56 6.65 9.27 0.04
CA ALA A 56 7.78 9.12 -0.87
C ALA A 56 7.51 9.74 -2.26
N HIS A 57 6.30 9.55 -2.80
CA HIS A 57 5.91 10.15 -4.07
C HIS A 57 5.92 11.69 -4.00
N PHE A 58 5.28 12.27 -2.98
CA PHE A 58 5.25 13.72 -2.81
C PHE A 58 6.64 14.29 -2.52
N ALA A 59 7.45 13.65 -1.68
CA ALA A 59 8.82 14.08 -1.42
C ALA A 59 9.65 14.14 -2.72
N THR A 60 9.46 13.17 -3.62
CA THR A 60 10.09 13.14 -4.94
C THR A 60 9.58 14.27 -5.84
N ARG A 61 8.29 14.57 -5.80
CA ARG A 61 7.70 15.65 -6.62
C ARG A 61 8.12 17.04 -6.13
N TYR A 62 8.18 17.25 -4.83
CA TYR A 62 8.62 18.51 -4.22
C TYR A 62 10.11 18.77 -4.42
N SER A 63 10.95 17.72 -4.45
CA SER A 63 12.37 17.86 -4.78
C SER A 63 12.63 18.10 -6.27
N ALA A 64 11.71 17.68 -7.14
CA ALA A 64 11.80 17.87 -8.59
C ALA A 64 11.19 19.19 -9.11
N ALA A 65 10.50 19.96 -8.26
CA ALA A 65 9.93 21.25 -8.65
C ALA A 65 11.04 22.32 -8.72
N PRO A 66 11.21 23.06 -9.85
CA PRO A 66 12.14 24.17 -9.91
C PRO A 66 11.66 25.29 -8.97
N GLN A 67 12.58 25.86 -8.19
CA GLN A 67 12.34 27.07 -7.39
C GLN A 67 12.34 28.33 -8.24
#